data_AF-A0A8F3AGT9-F1
#
_entry.id   AF-A0A8F3AGT9-F1
#
_cell.length_a   1.000
_cell.length_b   1.000
_cell.length_c   1.000
_cell.angle_alpha   90.00
_cell.angle_beta   90.00
_cell.angle_gamma   90.00
#
_symmetry.space_group_name_H-M   'P 1'
#
loop_
_entity.id
_entity.type
_entity.pdbx_description
1 polymer ?
#
loop_
_entity_poly.entity_id
_entity_poly.type
_entity_poly.pdbx_seq_one_letter_code
_entity_poly.pdbx_strand_id
1 'polypeptide(L)'
;MLKSGDLSWPARDIITTGLHTMVRKLKHHEQKLLKKVDFLNWKQDQGHRDTTVMATYNITNREDYHKYNKICGEIRKLAHKLSLLQPTDPFRIKHEQLLLEKLYNMGILATKSKISDLENKVTVSAFCRRRIGVVMCRLRMAQNMKDANAFVEQGHVRVGPNVITDPAYLVTRNLEDYLTWVDSSKIKKNLLKYKNKIDDYDLA
;
A
#
# COMPACT_ATOMS: atom_id res chain seq x y z
N MET A 1 -48.53 -29.44 -41.66
CA MET A 1 -49.05 -29.93 -40.37
C MET A 1 -47.96 -29.72 -39.34
N LEU A 2 -48.24 -28.89 -38.35
CA LEU A 2 -47.31 -28.22 -37.43
C LEU A 2 -46.49 -29.22 -36.59
N LYS A 3 -45.15 -29.10 -36.60
CA LYS A 3 -44.29 -29.72 -35.59
C LYS A 3 -44.16 -28.72 -34.43
N SER A 4 -44.70 -29.14 -33.28
CA SER A 4 -44.59 -28.54 -31.96
C SER A 4 -43.13 -28.24 -31.61
N GLY A 5 -42.79 -26.95 -31.54
CA GLY A 5 -41.49 -26.48 -31.07
C GLY A 5 -41.43 -26.48 -29.55
N ASP A 6 -40.36 -27.07 -29.04
CA ASP A 6 -40.04 -27.25 -27.63
C ASP A 6 -40.05 -25.94 -26.84
N LEU A 7 -40.96 -25.86 -25.85
CA LEU A 7 -40.97 -24.86 -24.79
C LEU A 7 -40.04 -25.34 -23.67
N SER A 8 -38.73 -25.14 -23.82
CA SER A 8 -37.79 -25.25 -22.71
C SER A 8 -37.42 -23.85 -22.20
N TRP A 9 -38.09 -23.44 -21.13
CA TRP A 9 -37.65 -22.32 -20.30
C TRP A 9 -36.57 -22.83 -19.34
N PRO A 10 -35.33 -22.31 -19.37
CA PRO A 10 -34.44 -22.50 -18.24
C PRO A 10 -34.85 -21.53 -17.14
N ALA A 11 -35.51 -22.08 -16.14
CA ALA A 11 -35.66 -21.46 -14.84
C ALA A 11 -34.31 -21.45 -14.10
N ARG A 12 -34.11 -20.39 -13.32
CA ARG A 12 -33.20 -20.26 -12.15
C ARG A 12 -31.73 -19.96 -12.45
N ASP A 13 -31.45 -18.68 -12.64
CA ASP A 13 -30.25 -18.04 -12.08
C ASP A 13 -30.71 -16.97 -11.07
N ILE A 14 -31.06 -17.44 -9.87
CA ILE A 14 -31.12 -16.62 -8.66
C ILE A 14 -29.75 -16.81 -7.99
N ILE A 15 -29.14 -15.72 -7.55
CA ILE A 15 -27.84 -15.57 -6.83
C ILE A 15 -26.76 -14.87 -7.68
N THR A 16 -26.91 -13.55 -7.83
CA THR A 16 -25.83 -12.57 -7.63
C THR A 16 -26.48 -11.24 -7.28
N THR A 17 -26.81 -11.07 -6.00
CA THR A 17 -27.26 -9.80 -5.44
C THR A 17 -26.10 -8.82 -5.39
N GLY A 18 -26.20 -7.75 -6.18
CA GLY A 18 -25.93 -6.41 -5.65
C GLY A 18 -24.55 -5.79 -5.87
N LEU A 19 -23.98 -5.83 -7.08
CA LEU A 19 -23.28 -4.65 -7.59
C LEU A 19 -24.31 -3.85 -8.38
N HIS A 20 -24.92 -2.86 -7.73
CA HIS A 20 -25.89 -1.98 -8.35
C HIS A 20 -25.17 -1.12 -9.41
N THR A 21 -25.08 -1.63 -10.64
CA THR A 21 -24.62 -0.82 -11.78
C THR A 21 -25.66 0.29 -11.97
N MET A 22 -25.29 1.55 -11.75
CA MET A 22 -26.19 2.71 -11.82
C MET A 22 -26.81 2.96 -13.21
N VAL A 23 -26.47 2.15 -14.22
CA VAL A 23 -26.98 2.26 -15.59
C VAL A 23 -27.40 0.89 -16.10
N ARG A 24 -28.52 0.85 -16.84
CA ARG A 24 -29.01 -0.37 -17.51
C ARG A 24 -27.93 -0.93 -18.45
N LYS A 25 -27.90 -2.25 -18.63
CA LYS A 25 -27.05 -2.88 -19.65
C LYS A 25 -27.47 -2.41 -21.05
N LEU A 26 -26.52 -1.93 -21.84
CA LEU A 26 -26.76 -1.48 -23.22
C LEU A 26 -27.06 -2.68 -24.13
N LYS A 27 -27.97 -2.50 -25.10
CA LYS A 27 -28.23 -3.47 -26.17
C LYS A 27 -27.05 -3.50 -27.16
N HIS A 28 -26.93 -4.57 -27.93
CA HIS A 28 -25.81 -4.76 -28.87
C HIS A 28 -25.59 -3.57 -29.83
N HIS A 29 -26.66 -3.03 -30.42
CA HIS A 29 -26.56 -1.88 -31.33
C HIS A 29 -26.14 -0.59 -30.60
N GLU A 30 -26.61 -0.38 -29.36
CA GLU A 30 -26.25 0.76 -28.52
C GLU A 30 -24.77 0.70 -28.12
N GLN A 31 -24.28 -0.47 -27.70
CA GLN A 31 -22.87 -0.68 -27.36
C GLN A 31 -21.94 -0.52 -28.56
N LYS A 32 -22.40 -0.90 -29.76
CA LYS A 32 -21.63 -0.71 -31.01
C LYS A 32 -21.46 0.78 -31.36
N LEU A 33 -22.44 1.62 -31.03
CA LEU A 33 -22.37 3.09 -31.18
C LEU A 33 -21.58 3.74 -30.03
N LEU A 34 -21.83 3.31 -28.79
CA LEU A 34 -21.30 3.91 -27.56
C LEU A 34 -20.08 3.19 -27.00
N LYS A 35 -19.13 2.80 -27.86
CA LYS A 35 -17.95 2.00 -27.46
C LYS A 35 -17.02 2.68 -26.45
N LYS A 36 -16.97 4.02 -26.46
CA LYS A 36 -16.08 4.82 -25.61
C LYS A 36 -16.76 5.32 -24.34
N VAL A 37 -18.06 5.06 -24.19
CA VAL A 37 -18.84 5.57 -23.05
C VAL A 37 -18.71 4.60 -21.90
N ASP A 38 -17.94 5.00 -20.89
CA ASP A 38 -17.87 4.37 -19.58
C ASP A 38 -17.98 5.48 -18.53
N PHE A 39 -18.98 5.38 -17.65
CA PHE A 39 -19.20 6.37 -16.59
C PHE A 39 -18.32 6.12 -15.36
N LEU A 40 -17.75 4.93 -15.22
CA LEU A 40 -17.00 4.52 -14.04
C LEU A 40 -15.48 4.60 -14.27
N ASN A 41 -15.01 4.24 -15.46
CA ASN A 41 -13.57 4.23 -15.75
C ASN A 41 -13.23 5.26 -16.82
N TRP A 42 -12.69 6.39 -16.40
CA TRP A 42 -12.13 7.35 -17.35
C TRP A 42 -10.65 7.09 -17.56
N LYS A 43 -10.14 7.46 -18.74
CA LYS A 43 -8.70 7.31 -19.06
C LYS A 43 -7.80 8.06 -18.08
N GLN A 44 -8.28 9.18 -17.52
CA GLN A 44 -7.55 9.96 -16.53
C GLN A 44 -7.38 9.22 -15.19
N ASP A 45 -8.28 8.29 -14.86
CA ASP A 45 -8.26 7.56 -13.59
C ASP A 45 -7.16 6.48 -13.56
N GLN A 46 -6.52 6.21 -14.71
CA GLN A 46 -5.45 5.23 -14.86
C GLN A 46 -5.81 3.85 -14.27
N GLY A 47 -7.09 3.46 -14.39
CA GLY A 47 -7.59 2.20 -13.87
C GLY A 47 -7.76 2.16 -12.34
N HIS A 48 -8.03 3.29 -11.69
CA HIS A 48 -8.30 3.40 -10.24
C HIS A 48 -7.18 2.78 -9.38
N ARG A 49 -5.94 2.92 -9.85
CA ARG A 49 -4.76 2.33 -9.21
C ARG A 49 -4.49 2.96 -7.84
N ASP A 50 -4.74 4.26 -7.72
CA ASP A 50 -4.80 5.02 -6.48
C ASP A 50 -5.73 4.37 -5.45
N THR A 51 -6.99 4.16 -5.82
CA THR A 51 -8.03 3.63 -4.93
C THR A 51 -7.68 2.20 -4.52
N THR A 52 -7.20 1.39 -5.47
CA THR A 52 -6.74 0.02 -5.21
C THR A 52 -5.60 -0.03 -4.19
N VAL A 53 -4.57 0.82 -4.35
CA VAL A 53 -3.42 0.87 -3.44
C VAL A 53 -3.83 1.39 -2.07
N MET A 54 -4.69 2.41 -2.02
CA MET A 54 -5.21 2.94 -0.76
C MET A 54 -6.04 1.92 0.01
N ALA A 55 -6.91 1.18 -0.68
CA ALA A 55 -7.69 0.10 -0.07
C ALA A 55 -6.78 -1.02 0.47
N THR A 56 -5.74 -1.39 -0.29
CA THR A 56 -4.81 -2.46 0.09
C THR A 56 -4.02 -2.11 1.37
N TYR A 57 -3.56 -0.87 1.51
CA TYR A 57 -2.73 -0.43 2.65
C TYR A 57 -3.49 0.40 3.68
N ASN A 58 -4.82 0.46 3.59
CA ASN A 58 -5.70 1.23 4.47
C ASN A 58 -5.24 2.68 4.66
N ILE A 59 -5.00 3.38 3.56
CA ILE A 59 -4.60 4.79 3.56
C ILE A 59 -5.85 5.66 3.65
N THR A 60 -5.94 6.48 4.69
CA THR A 60 -7.08 7.37 4.95
C THR A 60 -7.05 8.61 4.04
N ASN A 61 -5.91 9.28 3.97
CA ASN A 61 -5.77 10.53 3.23
C ASN A 61 -5.52 10.28 1.74
N ARG A 62 -6.41 10.78 0.87
CA ARG A 62 -6.28 10.65 -0.59
C ARG A 62 -5.03 11.36 -1.14
N GLU A 63 -4.62 12.45 -0.50
CA GLU A 63 -3.45 13.23 -0.88
C GLU A 63 -2.13 12.47 -0.68
N ASP A 64 -2.04 11.60 0.32
CA ASP A 64 -0.81 10.86 0.63
C ASP A 64 -0.34 10.05 -0.58
N TYR A 65 -1.30 9.41 -1.27
CA TYR A 65 -1.01 8.66 -2.49
C TYR A 65 -0.36 9.57 -3.56
N HIS A 66 -0.91 10.76 -3.77
CA HIS A 66 -0.38 11.71 -4.75
C HIS A 66 0.99 12.27 -4.34
N LYS A 67 1.19 12.55 -3.06
CA LYS A 67 2.48 12.97 -2.49
C LYS A 67 3.56 11.91 -2.74
N TYR A 68 3.27 10.63 -2.43
CA TYR A 68 4.19 9.54 -2.71
C TYR A 68 4.42 9.31 -4.20
N ASN A 69 3.39 9.46 -5.04
CA ASN A 69 3.54 9.33 -6.48
C ASN A 69 4.47 10.41 -7.06
N LYS A 70 4.35 11.65 -6.57
CA LYS A 70 5.24 12.75 -6.94
C LYS A 70 6.69 12.44 -6.56
N ILE A 71 6.93 11.99 -5.33
CA ILE A 71 8.27 11.59 -4.85
C ILE A 71 8.84 10.45 -5.71
N CYS A 72 8.04 9.43 -6.03
CA CYS A 72 8.46 8.34 -6.93
C CYS A 72 8.85 8.90 -8.31
N GLY A 73 8.07 9.84 -8.85
CA GLY A 73 8.37 10.50 -10.12
C GLY A 73 9.68 11.29 -10.09
N GLU A 74 9.95 12.01 -9.01
CA GLU A 74 11.21 12.76 -8.81
C GLU A 74 12.42 11.82 -8.73
N ILE A 75 12.31 10.71 -7.99
CA ILE A 75 13.36 9.69 -7.89
C ILE A 75 13.64 9.07 -9.27
N ARG A 76 12.59 8.69 -10.02
CA ARG A 76 12.77 8.13 -11.37
C ARG A 76 13.35 9.16 -12.34
N LYS A 77 12.92 10.43 -12.25
CA LYS A 77 13.48 11.51 -13.07
C LYS A 77 14.96 11.73 -12.77
N LEU A 78 15.37 11.64 -11.50
CA LEU A 78 16.77 11.70 -11.12
C LEU A 78 17.56 10.50 -11.67
N ALA A 79 17.03 9.29 -11.50
CA ALA A 79 17.66 8.08 -12.04
C ALA A 79 17.82 8.14 -13.57
N HIS A 80 16.81 8.62 -14.28
CA HIS A 80 16.89 8.83 -15.73
C HIS A 80 17.92 9.91 -16.11
N LYS A 81 18.03 11.01 -15.35
CA LYS A 81 19.08 12.01 -15.60
C LYS A 81 20.49 11.44 -15.41
N LEU A 82 20.67 10.57 -14.41
CA LEU A 82 21.94 9.89 -14.18
C LEU A 82 22.25 8.87 -15.29
N SER A 83 21.23 8.20 -15.84
CA SER A 83 21.44 7.23 -16.92
C SER A 83 21.90 7.88 -18.23
N LEU A 84 21.55 9.14 -18.46
CA LEU A 84 22.00 9.95 -19.61
C LEU A 84 23.48 10.38 -19.54
N LEU A 85 24.12 10.32 -18.37
CA LEU A 85 25.55 10.65 -18.23
C LEU A 85 26.44 9.53 -18.75
N GLN A 86 27.71 9.85 -19.04
CA GLN A 86 28.67 8.83 -19.47
C GLN A 86 28.87 7.76 -18.39
N PRO A 87 28.91 6.45 -18.73
CA PRO A 87 29.04 5.37 -17.74
C PRO A 87 30.34 5.42 -16.92
N THR A 88 31.38 6.02 -17.46
CA THR A 88 32.72 6.11 -16.85
C THR A 88 32.90 7.32 -15.94
N ASP A 89 31.93 8.24 -15.91
CA ASP A 89 32.03 9.46 -15.12
C ASP A 89 31.97 9.12 -13.61
N PRO A 90 32.97 9.52 -12.80
CA PRO A 90 32.96 9.32 -11.35
C PRO A 90 31.74 9.96 -10.66
N PHE A 91 31.20 11.06 -11.21
CA PHE A 91 30.00 11.68 -10.67
C PHE A 91 28.78 10.75 -10.74
N ARG A 92 28.59 10.09 -11.89
CA ARG A 92 27.50 9.13 -12.11
C ARG A 92 27.60 7.97 -11.12
N ILE A 93 28.75 7.33 -11.03
CA ILE A 93 28.99 6.17 -10.17
C ILE A 93 28.70 6.51 -8.70
N LYS A 94 29.24 7.64 -8.23
CA LYS A 94 29.04 8.11 -6.85
C LYS A 94 27.58 8.37 -6.53
N HIS A 95 26.86 9.08 -7.40
CA HIS A 95 25.46 9.43 -7.15
C HIS A 95 24.49 8.26 -7.33
N GLU A 96 24.76 7.34 -8.26
CA GLU A 96 23.99 6.09 -8.39
C GLU A 96 24.14 5.24 -7.12
N GLN A 97 25.36 5.08 -6.60
CA GLN A 97 25.61 4.34 -5.37
C GLN A 97 24.92 4.99 -4.17
N LEU A 98 25.01 6.31 -4.02
CA LEU A 98 24.36 7.05 -2.93
C LEU A 98 22.84 6.91 -3.00
N LEU A 99 22.25 7.02 -4.19
CA LEU A 99 20.81 6.89 -4.38
C LEU A 99 20.33 5.46 -4.04
N LEU A 100 21.05 4.43 -4.49
CA LEU A 100 20.76 3.04 -4.17
C LEU A 100 20.86 2.77 -2.67
N GLU A 101 21.91 3.25 -2.03
CA GLU A 101 22.13 3.09 -0.59
C GLU A 101 21.03 3.77 0.23
N LYS A 102 20.67 5.01 -0.13
CA LYS A 102 19.58 5.74 0.54
C LYS A 102 18.25 5.01 0.43
N LEU A 103 17.88 4.54 -0.76
CA LEU A 103 16.62 3.81 -0.98
C LEU A 103 16.60 2.43 -0.32
N TYR A 104 17.76 1.77 -0.23
CA TYR A 104 17.93 0.53 0.48
C TYR A 104 17.76 0.74 1.99
N ASN A 105 18.43 1.72 2.59
CA ASN A 105 18.35 2.05 4.02
C ASN A 105 16.93 2.47 4.43
N MET A 106 16.22 3.20 3.56
CA MET A 106 14.80 3.52 3.77
C MET A 106 13.88 2.29 3.64
N GLY A 107 14.33 1.21 3.01
CA GLY A 107 13.58 -0.05 2.87
C GLY A 107 12.65 -0.13 1.67
N ILE A 108 12.75 0.82 0.73
CA ILE A 108 11.94 0.83 -0.50
C ILE A 108 12.46 -0.23 -1.48
N LEU A 109 13.77 -0.34 -1.60
CA LEU A 109 14.43 -1.38 -2.39
C LEU A 109 14.84 -2.56 -1.52
N ALA A 110 14.66 -3.77 -2.06
CA ALA A 110 15.06 -5.01 -1.40
C ALA A 110 16.57 -5.27 -1.49
N THR A 111 17.21 -4.81 -2.57
CA THR A 111 18.60 -5.12 -2.93
C THR A 111 19.28 -3.85 -3.43
N LYS A 112 20.61 -3.75 -3.23
CA LYS A 112 21.45 -2.60 -3.63
C LYS A 112 22.20 -2.78 -4.97
N SER A 113 22.06 -3.92 -5.63
CA SER A 113 22.99 -4.32 -6.71
C SER A 113 22.60 -3.84 -8.11
N LYS A 114 21.32 -3.58 -8.38
CA LYS A 114 20.83 -3.30 -9.74
C LYS A 114 20.36 -1.86 -9.85
N ILE A 115 20.99 -1.07 -10.72
CA ILE A 115 20.61 0.31 -11.02
C ILE A 115 19.23 0.36 -11.71
N SER A 116 18.89 -0.68 -12.49
CA SER A 116 17.58 -0.83 -13.14
C SER A 116 16.40 -0.98 -12.16
N ASP A 117 16.67 -1.31 -10.89
CA ASP A 117 15.64 -1.35 -9.85
C ASP A 117 15.12 0.05 -9.49
N LEU A 118 15.90 1.11 -9.76
CA LEU A 118 15.50 2.50 -9.52
C LEU A 118 14.30 2.91 -10.36
N GLU A 119 14.20 2.43 -11.60
CA GLU A 119 13.11 2.78 -12.52
C GLU A 119 11.88 1.90 -12.26
N ASN A 120 12.08 0.60 -12.13
CA ASN A 120 11.01 -0.38 -12.13
C ASN A 120 10.43 -0.65 -10.73
N LYS A 121 11.25 -0.67 -9.68
CA LYS A 121 10.83 -1.13 -8.35
C LYS A 121 10.46 0.01 -7.40
N VAL A 122 10.93 1.23 -7.65
CA VAL A 122 10.49 2.42 -6.89
C VAL A 122 9.05 2.70 -7.26
N THR A 123 8.11 2.32 -6.39
CA THR A 123 6.65 2.43 -6.63
C THR A 123 5.96 2.98 -5.39
N VAL A 124 4.78 3.56 -5.56
CA VAL A 124 3.97 4.08 -4.43
C VAL A 124 3.68 2.97 -3.42
N SER A 125 3.37 1.76 -3.90
CA SER A 125 3.17 0.58 -3.06
C SER A 125 4.41 0.23 -2.22
N ALA A 126 5.63 0.47 -2.71
CA ALA A 126 6.84 0.25 -1.94
C ALA A 126 6.96 1.23 -0.75
N PHE A 127 6.56 2.50 -0.93
CA PHE A 127 6.45 3.46 0.18
C PHE A 127 5.35 3.08 1.16
N CYS A 128 4.18 2.71 0.65
CA CYS A 128 3.04 2.34 1.50
C CYS A 128 3.37 1.12 2.38
N ARG A 129 4.14 0.15 1.87
CA ARG A 129 4.64 -1.00 2.66
C ARG A 129 5.61 -0.64 3.79
N ARG A 130 6.20 0.56 3.78
CA ARG A 130 7.06 1.07 4.85
C ARG A 130 6.32 1.94 5.87
N ARG A 131 5.01 2.19 5.69
CA ARG A 131 4.19 2.83 6.73
C ARG A 131 4.13 1.94 7.97
N ILE A 132 4.11 2.58 9.14
CA ILE A 132 4.17 1.91 10.44
C ILE A 132 3.10 0.82 10.60
N GLY A 133 1.86 1.06 10.16
CA GLY A 133 0.79 0.06 10.22
C GLY A 133 1.10 -1.23 9.45
N VAL A 134 1.67 -1.12 8.24
CA VAL A 134 2.04 -2.29 7.43
C VAL A 134 3.20 -3.05 8.05
N VAL A 135 4.18 -2.32 8.58
CA VAL A 135 5.34 -2.92 9.25
C VAL A 135 4.90 -3.66 10.52
N MET A 136 3.98 -3.11 11.30
CA MET A 136 3.40 -3.77 12.48
C MET A 136 2.69 -5.08 12.13
N CYS A 137 1.89 -5.09 11.04
CA CYS A 137 1.24 -6.32 10.57
C CYS A 137 2.27 -7.37 10.12
N ARG A 138 3.35 -6.94 9.46
CA ARG A 138 4.45 -7.83 9.04
C ARG A 138 5.18 -8.44 10.23
N LEU A 139 5.44 -7.66 11.28
CA LEU A 139 6.05 -8.11 12.54
C LEU A 139 5.08 -8.87 13.46
N ARG A 140 3.84 -9.13 13.01
CA ARG A 140 2.79 -9.81 13.80
C ARG A 140 2.43 -9.11 15.11
N MET A 141 2.64 -7.79 15.20
CA MET A 141 2.16 -6.98 16.34
C MET A 141 0.65 -6.75 16.27
N ALA A 142 0.11 -6.63 15.06
CA ALA A 142 -1.32 -6.50 14.80
C ALA A 142 -1.75 -7.51 13.73
N GLN A 143 -2.98 -8.00 13.82
CA GLN A 143 -3.53 -8.96 12.85
C GLN A 143 -3.97 -8.26 11.56
N ASN A 144 -4.67 -7.12 11.69
CA ASN A 144 -5.20 -6.35 10.57
C ASN A 144 -4.58 -4.95 10.48
N MET A 145 -4.58 -4.39 9.26
CA MET A 145 -4.08 -3.03 9.01
C MET A 145 -4.89 -1.95 9.74
N LYS A 146 -6.21 -2.15 9.84
CA LYS A 146 -7.12 -1.21 10.52
C LYS A 146 -6.79 -1.12 12.01
N ASP A 147 -6.60 -2.27 12.65
CA ASP A 147 -6.24 -2.36 14.06
C ASP A 147 -4.84 -1.78 14.31
N ALA A 148 -3.89 -2.05 13.40
CA ALA A 148 -2.55 -1.46 13.48
C ALA A 148 -2.59 0.07 13.47
N ASN A 149 -3.35 0.67 12.55
CA ASN A 149 -3.52 2.12 12.49
C ASN A 149 -4.21 2.65 13.75
N ALA A 150 -5.26 1.98 14.24
CA ALA A 150 -5.95 2.38 15.46
C ALA A 150 -5.02 2.36 16.69
N PHE A 151 -4.15 1.35 16.82
CA PHE A 151 -3.19 1.29 17.93
C PHE A 151 -2.14 2.40 17.87
N VAL A 152 -1.74 2.81 16.67
CA VAL A 152 -0.82 3.95 16.48
C VAL A 152 -1.53 5.27 16.82
N GLU A 153 -2.74 5.49 16.32
CA GLU A 153 -3.54 6.69 16.61
C GLU A 153 -3.83 6.84 18.11
N GLN A 154 -4.04 5.72 18.82
CA GLN A 154 -4.21 5.69 20.28
C GLN A 154 -2.89 5.93 21.06
N GLY A 155 -1.74 5.92 20.40
CA GLY A 155 -0.43 6.14 21.02
C GLY A 155 0.12 4.94 21.79
N HIS A 156 -0.27 3.71 21.42
CA HIS A 156 0.25 2.50 22.07
C HIS A 156 1.62 2.06 21.55
N VAL A 157 2.09 2.64 20.46
CA VAL A 157 3.29 2.23 19.73
C VAL A 157 4.37 3.30 19.83
N ARG A 158 5.61 2.87 20.03
CA ARG A 158 6.80 3.73 19.99
C ARG A 158 7.84 3.19 19.03
N VAL A 159 8.65 4.09 18.49
CA VAL A 159 9.85 3.76 17.72
C VAL A 159 11.04 4.31 18.48
N GLY A 160 11.84 3.42 19.05
CA GLY A 160 12.87 3.79 20.03
C GLY A 160 12.23 4.44 21.26
N PRO A 161 12.68 5.63 21.71
CA PRO A 161 12.13 6.29 22.89
C PRO A 161 10.81 7.05 22.61
N ASN A 162 10.54 7.40 21.37
CA ASN A 162 9.46 8.34 21.02
C ASN A 162 8.16 7.61 20.68
N VAL A 163 7.05 8.06 21.30
CA VAL A 163 5.70 7.58 20.98
C VAL A 163 5.26 8.18 19.64
N ILE A 164 4.73 7.34 18.76
CA ILE A 164 4.28 7.74 17.42
C ILE A 164 2.76 7.70 17.38
N THR A 165 2.14 8.82 17.00
CA THR A 165 0.68 8.95 16.87
C THR A 165 0.20 8.97 15.42
N ASP A 166 1.08 9.26 14.45
CA ASP A 166 0.73 9.36 13.04
C ASP A 166 0.88 8.01 12.30
N PRO A 167 -0.19 7.42 11.74
CA PRO A 167 -0.11 6.20 10.93
C PRO A 167 0.59 6.39 9.57
N ALA A 168 0.87 7.63 9.15
CA ALA A 168 1.67 7.95 7.96
C ALA A 168 3.19 7.89 8.21
N TYR A 169 3.62 7.63 9.45
CA TYR A 169 5.04 7.49 9.77
C TYR A 169 5.71 6.38 8.97
N LEU A 170 6.79 6.72 8.26
CA LEU A 170 7.59 5.77 7.48
C LEU A 170 8.73 5.20 8.33
N VAL A 171 8.69 3.89 8.54
CA VAL A 171 9.71 3.17 9.32
C VAL A 171 10.84 2.77 8.36
N THR A 172 12.07 3.22 8.62
CA THR A 172 13.28 2.79 7.88
C THR A 172 13.72 1.40 8.32
N ARG A 173 14.63 0.74 7.58
CA ARG A 173 15.07 -0.61 7.94
C ARG A 173 15.68 -0.67 9.33
N ASN A 174 16.53 0.30 9.66
CA ASN A 174 17.24 0.34 10.94
C ASN A 174 16.29 0.66 12.10
N LEU A 175 15.20 1.38 11.85
CA LEU A 175 14.21 1.73 12.87
C LEU A 175 13.19 0.62 13.12
N GLU A 176 13.11 -0.38 12.23
CA GLU A 176 12.16 -1.49 12.34
C GLU A 176 12.39 -2.33 13.61
N ASP A 177 13.64 -2.50 14.02
CA ASP A 177 14.01 -3.28 15.22
C ASP A 177 13.61 -2.57 16.52
N TYR A 178 13.47 -1.24 16.49
CA TYR A 178 13.09 -0.43 17.66
C TYR A 178 11.57 -0.19 17.75
N LEU A 179 10.79 -0.79 16.84
CA LEU A 179 9.34 -0.69 16.86
C LEU A 179 8.76 -1.58 17.95
N THR A 180 8.29 -0.98 19.05
CA THR A 180 7.80 -1.70 20.23
C THR A 180 6.55 -1.06 20.81
N TRP A 181 5.87 -1.78 21.70
CA TRP A 181 4.79 -1.20 22.51
C TRP A 181 5.37 -0.23 23.53
N VAL A 182 4.61 0.82 23.83
CA VAL A 182 4.88 1.69 24.98
C VAL A 182 4.78 0.87 26.26
N ASP A 183 5.65 1.15 27.24
CA ASP A 183 5.75 0.34 28.47
C ASP A 183 4.47 0.39 29.31
N SER A 184 3.81 1.55 29.37
CA SER A 184 2.53 1.74 30.04
C SER A 184 1.30 1.21 29.26
N SER A 185 1.50 0.69 28.05
CA SER A 185 0.39 0.26 27.17
C SER A 185 -0.39 -0.91 27.76
N LYS A 186 -1.72 -0.80 27.77
CA LYS A 186 -2.63 -1.89 28.15
C LYS A 186 -2.45 -3.13 27.26
N ILE A 187 -2.09 -2.94 25.99
CA ILE A 187 -1.83 -4.05 25.05
C ILE A 187 -0.62 -4.86 25.52
N LYS A 188 0.45 -4.19 25.95
CA LYS A 188 1.65 -4.83 26.49
C LYS A 188 1.31 -5.60 27.77
N LYS A 189 0.55 -4.99 28.70
CA LYS A 189 0.09 -5.65 29.93
C LYS A 189 -0.73 -6.91 29.63
N ASN A 190 -1.67 -6.83 28.69
CA ASN A 190 -2.49 -7.98 28.28
C ASN A 190 -1.65 -9.11 27.68
N LEU A 191 -0.64 -8.78 26.86
CA LEU A 191 0.26 -9.76 26.27
C LEU A 191 1.15 -10.44 27.32
N LEU A 192 1.68 -9.69 28.28
CA LEU A 192 2.46 -10.24 29.40
C LEU A 192 1.61 -11.11 30.32
N LYS A 193 0.38 -10.68 30.61
CA LYS A 193 -0.60 -11.45 31.38
C LYS A 193 -0.93 -12.77 30.68
N TYR A 194 -1.19 -12.74 29.37
CA TYR A 194 -1.42 -13.96 28.59
C TYR A 194 -0.22 -14.92 28.63
N LYS A 195 1.00 -14.38 28.65
CA LYS A 195 2.23 -15.17 28.78
C LYS A 195 2.58 -15.58 30.22
N ASN A 196 1.76 -15.21 31.22
CA ASN A 196 2.03 -15.36 32.65
C ASN A 196 3.39 -14.77 33.09
N LYS A 197 3.81 -13.66 32.46
CA LYS A 197 5.06 -12.93 32.73
C LYS A 197 4.79 -11.48 33.13
N ILE A 198 3.65 -11.24 33.78
CA ILE A 198 3.35 -9.92 34.30
C ILE A 198 4.17 -9.69 35.56
N ASP A 199 4.93 -8.60 35.56
CA ASP A 199 5.63 -8.10 36.72
C ASP A 199 5.07 -6.70 37.01
N ASP A 200 4.52 -6.53 38.21
CA ASP A 200 3.87 -5.28 38.61
C ASP A 200 4.87 -4.20 39.07
N TYR A 201 6.16 -4.53 39.20
CA TYR A 201 7.21 -3.60 39.61
C TYR A 201 7.54 -2.55 38.53
N ASP A 202 7.65 -2.98 37.27
CA ASP A 202 8.08 -2.13 36.14
C ASP A 202 6.94 -1.28 35.52
N LEU A 203 5.75 -1.29 36.11
CA LEU A 203 4.52 -0.71 35.54
C LEU A 203 4.12 0.66 36.14
N ALA A 204 4.98 1.24 36.99
CA ALA A 204 4.82 2.55 37.61
C ALA A 204 5.23 3.72 36.69
#